data_AF-A0A2K6BRL1-F1
#
_entry.id   AF-A0A2K6BRL1-F1
#
_cell.length_a   1.000
_cell.length_b   1.000
_cell.length_c   1.000
_cell.angle_alpha   90.00
_cell.angle_beta   90.00
_cell.angle_gamma   90.00
#
_symmetry.space_group_name_H-M   'P 1'
#
loop_
_entity.id
_entity.type
_entity.pdbx_description
1 polymer ?
#
loop_
_entity_poly.entity_id
_entity_poly.type
_entity_poly.pdbx_seq_one_letter_code
_entity_poly.pdbx_strand_id
1 'polypeptide(L)'
;MAEGKTQPSMVSNPGSCSDPQPSPEMKPSSYSNEQQLCPYAAAGECRFGDACVYLHGEVCEICRLRVLHPFDPEQRKAHEKICMLTFEHEMEKAFAFQASQDKVCSICMEVILEKASASERRFGILSNCNHTYCLSCIRQWRCAKQFENPIIKSCPECRVISEFVIPSVYWVEDQNKKNELIEAFKQGMGKKACKYFEQGKGTCPFGSKCLYRHAYPDGRLAEPEKPRKQLSSQGTVRFFNSVRLWDFIENRESRHVPNNEDVDMTELGDLFMHLSGVESSEP
;
A
#
# COMPACT_ATOMS: atom_id res chain seq x y z
N MET A 1 77.19 37.40 -16.25
CA MET A 1 76.90 38.67 -16.93
C MET A 1 75.43 38.97 -16.61
N ALA A 2 75.07 39.73 -15.58
CA ALA A 2 75.63 41.01 -15.10
C ALA A 2 75.64 42.06 -16.23
N GLU A 3 75.05 43.26 -16.11
CA GLU A 3 74.43 43.93 -14.95
C GLU A 3 73.58 45.13 -15.40
N GLY A 4 72.71 45.65 -14.51
CA GLY A 4 72.30 47.06 -14.50
C GLY A 4 70.81 47.36 -14.74
N LYS A 5 70.19 48.34 -14.05
CA LYS A 5 70.68 49.27 -13.00
C LYS A 5 69.54 49.68 -12.05
N THR A 6 69.88 50.30 -10.92
CA THR A 6 69.05 50.36 -9.70
C THR A 6 68.91 51.78 -9.13
N GLN A 7 67.68 52.19 -8.72
CA GLN A 7 67.35 53.19 -7.66
C GLN A 7 67.78 54.68 -7.82
N PRO A 8 67.42 55.62 -6.89
CA PRO A 8 66.56 55.58 -5.67
C PRO A 8 65.27 56.46 -5.83
N SER A 9 64.50 57.00 -4.86
CA SER A 9 64.41 57.06 -3.37
C SER A 9 62.93 57.34 -3.01
N MET A 10 62.25 56.68 -2.05
CA MET A 10 62.26 56.82 -0.57
C MET A 10 61.84 58.19 0.03
N VAL A 11 60.71 58.20 0.76
CA VAL A 11 60.50 58.92 2.03
C VAL A 11 59.46 58.18 2.90
N SER A 12 59.79 57.96 4.18
CA SER A 12 58.93 57.45 5.27
C SER A 12 57.96 58.55 5.76
N ASN A 13 56.99 58.42 6.67
CA ASN A 13 56.60 57.48 7.75
C ASN A 13 55.15 57.91 8.19
N PRO A 14 54.56 57.50 9.34
CA PRO A 14 54.56 56.23 10.08
C PRO A 14 53.15 55.59 10.12
N GLY A 15 52.97 54.46 10.81
CA GLY A 15 51.68 53.74 10.87
C GLY A 15 50.77 54.10 12.06
N SER A 16 49.58 53.50 12.07
CA SER A 16 48.80 53.21 13.28
C SER A 16 47.91 51.98 13.04
N CYS A 17 47.78 51.13 14.05
CA CYS A 17 46.94 49.92 14.05
C CYS A 17 45.66 50.16 14.87
N SER A 18 44.51 49.68 14.39
CA SER A 18 43.28 49.45 15.18
C SER A 18 42.30 48.60 14.37
N ASP A 19 41.87 47.46 14.94
CA ASP A 19 40.75 46.63 14.47
C ASP A 19 39.38 47.23 14.94
N PRO A 20 38.22 46.53 14.86
CA PRO A 20 37.37 46.55 13.66
C PRO A 20 35.87 46.88 13.89
N GLN A 21 35.14 47.12 12.78
CA GLN A 21 33.65 47.09 12.66
C GLN A 21 32.84 48.21 13.39
N PRO A 22 31.54 48.47 13.06
CA PRO A 22 30.56 47.59 12.39
C PRO A 22 29.85 48.12 11.12
N SER A 23 29.03 47.23 10.56
CA SER A 23 28.28 47.32 9.29
C SER A 23 27.12 48.33 9.29
N PRO A 24 26.68 48.81 8.10
CA PRO A 24 25.32 49.29 7.90
C PRO A 24 24.35 48.11 7.70
N GLU A 25 23.18 48.21 8.32
CA GLU A 25 22.17 47.13 8.39
C GLU A 25 21.49 46.84 7.04
N MET A 26 21.39 45.56 6.67
CA MET A 26 20.44 45.08 5.66
C MET A 26 19.20 44.50 6.34
N LYS A 27 18.03 44.93 5.87
CA LYS A 27 16.70 44.56 6.40
C LYS A 27 16.35 43.11 6.04
N PRO A 28 15.51 42.42 6.84
CA PRO A 28 15.12 41.04 6.56
C PRO A 28 14.10 40.98 5.40
N SER A 29 14.52 40.49 4.24
CA SER A 29 13.65 40.26 3.08
C SER A 29 13.77 38.83 2.54
N SER A 30 12.87 37.96 3.02
CA SER A 30 12.24 36.87 2.23
C SER A 30 13.12 35.92 1.37
N TYR A 31 14.28 35.48 1.85
CA TYR A 31 15.11 34.45 1.18
C TYR A 31 14.59 33.02 1.49
N SER A 32 13.46 32.60 0.89
CA SER A 32 12.92 31.23 1.15
C SER A 32 12.21 30.53 -0.02
N ASN A 33 11.90 31.22 -1.13
CA ASN A 33 11.19 30.59 -2.26
C ASN A 33 12.09 30.08 -3.39
N GLU A 34 13.29 30.65 -3.56
CA GLU A 34 14.21 30.32 -4.67
C GLU A 34 14.91 28.95 -4.53
N GLN A 35 14.72 28.28 -3.38
CA GLN A 35 15.31 26.98 -3.05
C GLN A 35 14.29 25.83 -3.06
N GLN A 36 13.04 26.09 -3.46
CA GLN A 36 11.98 25.08 -3.52
C GLN A 36 11.76 24.61 -4.95
N LEU A 37 11.56 23.29 -5.12
CA LEU A 37 11.20 22.70 -6.40
C LEU A 37 9.83 23.19 -6.87
N CYS A 38 9.70 23.51 -8.16
CA CYS A 38 8.43 23.88 -8.77
C CYS A 38 7.47 22.68 -8.82
N PRO A 39 6.30 22.71 -8.15
CA PRO A 39 5.36 21.58 -8.15
C PRO A 39 4.88 21.20 -9.56
N TYR A 40 4.66 22.20 -10.43
CA TYR A 40 4.22 21.94 -11.81
C TYR A 40 5.32 21.30 -12.67
N ALA A 41 6.58 21.68 -12.49
CA ALA A 41 7.69 21.03 -13.19
C ALA A 41 7.94 19.61 -12.66
N ALA A 42 7.80 19.42 -11.34
CA ALA A 42 7.87 18.11 -10.69
C ALA A 42 6.76 17.16 -11.19
N ALA A 43 5.55 17.67 -11.48
CA ALA A 43 4.45 16.92 -12.06
C ALA A 43 4.59 16.65 -13.58
N GLY A 44 5.53 17.30 -14.28
CA GLY A 44 5.89 17.01 -15.67
C GLY A 44 6.10 18.25 -16.54
N GLU A 45 5.20 19.23 -16.49
CA GLU A 45 5.25 20.43 -17.34
C GLU A 45 4.86 21.71 -16.57
N CYS A 46 5.76 22.70 -16.57
CA CYS A 46 5.51 24.01 -15.99
C CYS A 46 5.25 25.05 -17.09
N ARG A 47 4.04 25.63 -17.09
CA ARG A 47 3.61 26.65 -18.07
C ARG A 47 4.44 27.93 -18.07
N PHE A 48 5.20 28.19 -17.01
CA PHE A 48 6.05 29.37 -16.88
C PHE A 48 7.44 29.18 -17.52
N GLY A 49 7.81 27.95 -17.90
CA GLY A 49 9.11 27.65 -18.51
C GLY A 49 10.27 28.20 -17.69
N ASP A 50 11.28 28.76 -18.38
CA ASP A 50 12.47 29.35 -17.73
C ASP A 50 12.17 30.66 -16.96
N ALA A 51 10.95 31.20 -17.04
CA ALA A 51 10.49 32.35 -16.27
C ALA A 51 9.80 31.95 -14.95
N CYS A 52 9.83 30.67 -14.56
CA CYS A 52 9.29 30.24 -13.27
C CYS A 52 10.14 30.75 -12.10
N VAL A 53 9.48 31.21 -11.03
CA VAL A 53 10.13 31.68 -9.78
C VAL A 53 10.61 30.54 -8.87
N TYR A 54 10.21 29.30 -9.17
CA TYR A 54 10.57 28.09 -8.43
C TYR A 54 11.56 27.25 -9.22
N LEU A 55 12.42 26.51 -8.52
CA LEU A 55 13.49 25.76 -9.15
C LEU A 55 12.94 24.59 -9.98
N HIS A 56 13.26 24.56 -11.26
CA HIS A 56 12.99 23.41 -12.13
C HIS A 56 14.10 22.37 -11.91
N GLY A 57 13.76 21.27 -11.22
CA GLY A 57 14.72 20.24 -10.84
C GLY A 57 15.36 19.51 -12.02
N GLU A 58 16.38 18.72 -11.68
CA GLU A 58 16.99 17.74 -12.56
C GLU A 58 16.04 16.54 -12.78
N VAL A 59 16.23 15.86 -13.90
CA VAL A 59 15.38 14.74 -14.33
C VAL A 59 15.85 13.44 -13.69
N CYS A 60 14.95 12.75 -12.99
CA CYS A 60 15.23 11.40 -12.50
C CYS A 60 15.23 10.38 -13.66
N GLU A 61 16.23 9.50 -13.72
CA GLU A 61 16.37 8.53 -14.83
C GLU A 61 15.24 7.48 -14.88
N ILE A 62 14.60 7.22 -13.73
CA ILE A 62 13.54 6.22 -13.57
C ILE A 62 12.17 6.82 -13.93
N CYS A 63 11.67 7.79 -13.15
CA CYS A 63 10.35 8.39 -13.40
C CYS A 63 10.32 9.46 -14.50
N ARG A 64 11.48 9.95 -14.97
CA ARG A 64 11.63 11.00 -16.01
C ARG A 64 11.02 12.37 -15.67
N LEU A 65 10.65 12.59 -14.41
CA LEU A 65 10.14 13.87 -13.89
C LEU A 65 11.28 14.75 -13.35
N ARG A 66 11.05 16.08 -13.28
CA ARG A 66 12.00 17.09 -12.78
C ARG A 66 11.96 17.24 -11.25
N VAL A 67 12.22 16.13 -10.57
CA VAL A 67 12.00 15.95 -9.13
C VAL A 67 13.30 15.88 -8.31
N LEU A 68 14.46 15.94 -8.95
CA LEU A 68 15.76 15.94 -8.28
C LEU A 68 16.21 17.38 -8.01
N HIS A 69 16.55 17.71 -6.77
CA HIS A 69 17.05 19.04 -6.42
C HIS A 69 18.56 19.17 -6.70
N PRO A 70 19.03 20.12 -7.55
CA PRO A 70 20.43 20.19 -8.00
C PRO A 70 21.45 20.34 -6.86
N PHE A 71 21.06 21.03 -5.78
CA PHE A 71 21.93 21.40 -4.67
C PHE A 71 21.68 20.62 -3.39
N ASP A 72 20.71 19.70 -3.36
CA ASP A 72 20.39 18.88 -2.17
C ASP A 72 20.66 17.39 -2.46
N PRO A 73 21.83 16.86 -2.07
CA PRO A 73 22.18 15.46 -2.30
C PRO A 73 21.37 14.50 -1.41
N GLU A 74 20.80 14.96 -0.30
CA GLU A 74 19.99 14.11 0.58
C GLU A 74 18.59 13.90 -0.02
N GLN A 75 17.96 14.97 -0.53
CA GLN A 75 16.70 14.90 -1.26
C GLN A 75 16.82 14.01 -2.50
N ARG A 76 17.89 14.16 -3.30
CA ARG A 76 18.09 13.33 -4.49
C ARG A 76 18.21 11.85 -4.12
N LYS A 77 19.05 11.51 -3.14
CA LYS A 77 19.23 10.12 -2.67
C LYS A 77 17.95 9.54 -2.08
N ALA A 78 17.15 10.35 -1.38
CA ALA A 78 15.85 9.93 -0.87
C ALA A 78 14.86 9.64 -2.01
N HIS A 79 14.76 10.54 -3.00
CA HIS A 79 13.93 10.33 -4.18
C HIS A 79 14.37 9.10 -4.99
N GLU A 80 15.65 9.00 -5.36
CA GLU A 80 16.22 7.88 -6.11
C GLU A 80 15.88 6.54 -5.46
N LYS A 81 16.04 6.43 -4.14
CA LYS A 81 15.69 5.23 -3.36
C LYS A 81 14.19 4.91 -3.43
N ILE A 82 13.32 5.89 -3.21
CA ILE A 82 11.86 5.67 -3.22
C ILE A 82 11.39 5.32 -4.64
N CYS A 83 11.85 6.06 -5.64
CA CYS A 83 11.49 5.87 -7.04
C CYS A 83 11.92 4.48 -7.56
N MET A 84 13.11 4.02 -7.18
CA MET A 84 13.59 2.66 -7.47
C MET A 84 12.70 1.58 -6.85
N LEU A 85 12.36 1.71 -5.56
CA LEU A 85 11.48 0.74 -4.87
C LEU A 85 10.06 0.72 -5.46
N THR A 86 9.50 1.88 -5.82
CA THR A 86 8.20 1.95 -6.51
C THR A 86 8.27 1.27 -7.87
N PHE A 87 9.30 1.55 -8.67
CA PHE A 87 9.49 0.97 -9.99
C PHE A 87 9.67 -0.56 -9.94
N GLU A 88 10.47 -1.08 -9.01
CA GLU A 88 10.61 -2.52 -8.77
C GLU A 88 9.26 -3.17 -8.42
N HIS A 89 8.47 -2.53 -7.56
CA HIS A 89 7.15 -3.02 -7.17
C HIS A 89 6.13 -3.01 -8.30
N GLU A 90 6.09 -1.93 -9.10
CA GLU A 90 5.24 -1.84 -10.30
C GLU A 90 5.62 -2.89 -11.36
N MET A 91 6.92 -3.10 -11.56
CA MET A 91 7.44 -4.12 -12.47
C MET A 91 7.06 -5.53 -12.00
N GLU A 92 7.20 -5.87 -10.72
CA GLU A 92 6.74 -7.15 -10.19
C GLU A 92 5.23 -7.33 -10.37
N LYS A 93 4.43 -6.30 -10.08
CA LYS A 93 2.98 -6.30 -10.25
C LYS A 93 2.59 -6.51 -11.72
N ALA A 94 3.31 -5.90 -12.66
CA ALA A 94 3.11 -6.09 -14.09
C ALA A 94 3.41 -7.54 -14.53
N PHE A 95 4.51 -8.13 -14.08
CA PHE A 95 4.82 -9.54 -14.33
C PHE A 95 3.77 -10.49 -13.72
N ALA A 96 3.32 -10.22 -12.49
CA ALA A 96 2.26 -11.00 -11.86
C ALA A 96 0.93 -10.93 -12.65
N PHE A 97 0.56 -9.74 -13.13
CA PHE A 97 -0.63 -9.57 -13.96
C PHE A 97 -0.49 -10.27 -15.33
N GLN A 98 0.68 -10.18 -15.98
CA GLN A 98 0.96 -10.90 -17.23
C GLN A 98 0.85 -12.43 -17.05
N ALA A 99 1.43 -12.98 -15.99
CA ALA A 99 1.34 -14.39 -15.62
C ALA A 99 -0.07 -14.85 -15.18
N SER A 100 -1.04 -13.92 -15.16
CA SER A 100 -2.45 -14.16 -14.78
C SER A 100 -3.42 -14.14 -15.97
N GLN A 101 -2.99 -13.67 -17.14
CA GLN A 101 -3.89 -13.37 -18.27
C GLN A 101 -4.66 -14.60 -18.76
N ASP A 102 -4.01 -15.76 -18.82
CA ASP A 102 -4.54 -17.02 -19.36
C ASP A 102 -5.25 -17.91 -18.31
N LYS A 103 -5.39 -17.44 -17.07
CA LYS A 103 -5.79 -18.28 -15.94
C LYS A 103 -7.30 -18.52 -15.91
N VAL A 104 -7.69 -19.72 -16.33
CA VAL A 104 -9.07 -20.23 -16.36
C VAL A 104 -9.56 -20.70 -14.99
N CYS A 105 -10.81 -20.40 -14.65
CA CYS A 105 -11.47 -20.91 -13.45
C CYS A 105 -11.98 -22.36 -13.64
N SER A 106 -11.57 -23.29 -12.78
CA SER A 106 -11.99 -24.71 -12.85
C SER A 106 -13.48 -24.97 -12.58
N ILE A 107 -14.26 -23.97 -12.13
CA ILE A 107 -15.71 -24.10 -11.84
C ILE A 107 -16.56 -23.61 -13.02
N CYS A 108 -16.28 -22.41 -13.55
CA CYS A 108 -17.07 -21.81 -14.64
C CYS A 108 -16.42 -21.96 -16.02
N MET A 109 -15.18 -22.45 -16.09
CA MET A 109 -14.40 -22.65 -17.33
C MET A 109 -14.11 -21.36 -18.13
N GLU A 110 -14.28 -20.19 -17.51
CA GLU A 110 -13.97 -18.88 -18.09
C GLU A 110 -12.56 -18.41 -17.67
N VAL A 111 -11.88 -17.68 -18.56
CA VAL A 111 -10.65 -16.93 -18.25
C VAL A 111 -11.00 -15.80 -17.28
N ILE A 112 -10.36 -15.76 -16.11
CA ILE A 112 -10.81 -14.91 -15.00
C ILE A 112 -10.66 -13.42 -15.32
N LEU A 113 -9.56 -13.02 -15.96
CA LEU A 113 -9.30 -11.62 -16.30
C LEU A 113 -10.07 -11.10 -17.53
N GLU A 114 -10.66 -11.99 -18.33
CA GLU A 114 -11.46 -11.63 -19.51
C GLU A 114 -12.96 -11.46 -19.20
N LYS A 115 -13.39 -11.80 -17.99
CA LYS A 115 -14.80 -11.67 -17.54
C LYS A 115 -15.37 -10.28 -17.81
N ALA A 116 -16.65 -10.21 -18.18
CA ALA A 116 -17.28 -8.96 -18.62
C ALA A 116 -17.22 -7.84 -17.57
N SER A 117 -17.45 -8.17 -16.29
CA SER A 117 -17.45 -7.22 -15.18
C SER A 117 -16.10 -7.16 -14.47
N ALA A 118 -15.54 -5.96 -14.26
CA ALA A 118 -14.28 -5.76 -13.54
C ALA A 118 -14.33 -6.31 -12.10
N SER A 119 -15.51 -6.30 -11.46
CA SER A 119 -15.74 -6.85 -10.12
C SER A 119 -15.62 -8.38 -10.05
N GLU A 120 -15.73 -9.10 -11.17
CA GLU A 120 -15.52 -10.56 -11.24
C GLU A 120 -14.12 -10.97 -11.71
N ARG A 121 -13.30 -10.03 -12.23
CA ARG A 121 -11.90 -10.24 -12.62
C ARG A 121 -10.97 -10.38 -11.42
N ARG A 122 -11.35 -11.23 -10.47
CA ARG A 122 -10.65 -11.45 -9.20
C ARG A 122 -10.51 -12.94 -8.94
N PHE A 123 -9.31 -13.34 -8.57
CA PHE A 123 -8.95 -14.68 -8.19
C PHE A 123 -9.38 -14.96 -6.75
N GLY A 124 -9.87 -16.17 -6.50
CA GLY A 124 -10.08 -16.71 -5.17
C GLY A 124 -8.98 -17.70 -4.82
N ILE A 125 -7.86 -17.20 -4.31
CA ILE A 125 -6.68 -18.02 -3.98
C ILE A 125 -6.97 -18.91 -2.78
N LEU A 126 -6.66 -20.20 -2.87
CA LEU A 126 -6.68 -21.14 -1.73
C LEU A 126 -5.28 -21.26 -1.11
N SER A 127 -5.22 -21.26 0.22
CA SER A 127 -3.94 -21.23 0.96
C SER A 127 -3.04 -22.46 0.77
N ASN A 128 -3.66 -23.62 0.51
CA ASN A 128 -3.03 -24.94 0.63
C ASN A 128 -3.02 -25.72 -0.71
N CYS A 129 -3.34 -25.08 -1.84
CA CYS A 129 -3.27 -25.71 -3.18
C CYS A 129 -3.23 -24.68 -4.31
N ASN A 130 -2.86 -25.12 -5.53
CA ASN A 130 -2.67 -24.28 -6.71
C ASN A 130 -3.82 -24.39 -7.74
N HIS A 131 -5.04 -24.66 -7.27
CA HIS A 131 -6.22 -24.76 -8.13
C HIS A 131 -6.87 -23.40 -8.36
N THR A 132 -7.19 -23.10 -9.61
CA THR A 132 -7.53 -21.74 -10.07
C THR A 132 -9.04 -21.52 -10.04
N TYR A 133 -9.48 -20.48 -9.31
CA TYR A 133 -10.90 -20.16 -9.19
C TYR A 133 -11.17 -18.66 -9.31
N CYS A 134 -12.27 -18.33 -9.98
CA CYS A 134 -12.88 -17.01 -9.90
C CYS A 134 -13.43 -16.79 -8.48
N LEU A 135 -13.33 -15.56 -7.97
CA LEU A 135 -13.67 -15.24 -6.57
C LEU A 135 -15.15 -15.54 -6.24
N SER A 136 -16.08 -15.23 -7.14
CA SER A 136 -17.50 -15.56 -6.99
C SER A 136 -17.74 -17.07 -6.99
N CYS A 137 -17.06 -17.81 -7.87
CA CYS A 137 -17.15 -19.26 -8.02
C CYS A 137 -16.79 -20.01 -6.72
N ILE A 138 -15.60 -19.73 -6.15
CA ILE A 138 -15.15 -20.42 -4.93
C ILE A 138 -15.88 -19.95 -3.67
N ARG A 139 -16.44 -18.72 -3.68
CA ARG A 139 -17.39 -18.28 -2.66
C ARG A 139 -18.68 -19.09 -2.73
N GLN A 140 -19.30 -19.22 -3.91
CA GLN A 140 -20.52 -20.01 -4.08
C GLN A 140 -20.35 -21.46 -3.61
N TRP A 141 -19.20 -22.09 -3.91
CA TRP A 141 -18.81 -23.40 -3.37
C TRP A 141 -18.78 -23.42 -1.84
N ARG A 142 -18.07 -22.48 -1.20
CA ARG A 142 -18.03 -22.32 0.27
C ARG A 142 -19.39 -21.97 0.86
N CYS A 143 -20.28 -21.39 0.07
CA CYS A 143 -21.60 -20.95 0.47
C CYS A 143 -22.68 -22.04 0.35
N ALA A 144 -22.40 -23.18 -0.28
CA ALA A 144 -23.32 -24.30 -0.44
C ALA A 144 -23.76 -24.91 0.90
N LYS A 145 -25.05 -24.75 1.26
CA LYS A 145 -25.62 -25.29 2.52
C LYS A 145 -25.88 -26.80 2.52
N GLN A 146 -25.67 -27.46 1.38
CA GLN A 146 -25.97 -28.89 1.17
C GLN A 146 -24.85 -29.83 1.68
N PHE A 147 -23.66 -29.30 1.97
CA PHE A 147 -22.49 -30.10 2.35
C PHE A 147 -21.96 -29.73 3.73
N GLU A 148 -21.32 -30.69 4.39
CA GLU A 148 -20.71 -30.47 5.71
C GLU A 148 -19.48 -29.54 5.65
N ASN A 149 -19.16 -28.95 6.81
CA ASN A 149 -18.03 -28.03 7.00
C ASN A 149 -16.68 -28.47 6.38
N PRO A 150 -16.25 -29.76 6.44
CA PRO A 150 -14.99 -30.17 5.83
C PRO A 150 -15.02 -30.05 4.30
N ILE A 151 -16.16 -30.35 3.68
CA ILE A 151 -16.33 -30.38 2.22
C ILE A 151 -16.34 -28.94 1.67
N ILE A 152 -17.15 -28.05 2.25
CA ILE A 152 -17.22 -26.65 1.78
C ILE A 152 -15.91 -25.88 2.03
N LYS A 153 -15.11 -26.27 3.03
CA LYS A 153 -13.77 -25.70 3.28
C LYS A 153 -12.66 -26.39 2.47
N SER A 154 -12.98 -27.45 1.73
CA SER A 154 -12.04 -28.13 0.85
C SER A 154 -12.00 -27.51 -0.55
N CYS A 155 -10.85 -27.63 -1.20
CA CYS A 155 -10.70 -27.37 -2.63
C CYS A 155 -11.67 -28.28 -3.44
N PRO A 156 -12.51 -27.74 -4.34
CA PRO A 156 -13.39 -28.53 -5.21
C PRO A 156 -12.69 -29.71 -5.90
N GLU A 157 -11.48 -29.46 -6.43
CA GLU A 157 -10.65 -30.43 -7.16
C GLU A 157 -9.92 -31.40 -6.20
N CYS A 158 -8.87 -30.96 -5.52
CA CYS A 158 -8.00 -31.86 -4.74
C CYS A 158 -8.47 -32.18 -3.32
N ARG A 159 -9.59 -31.62 -2.86
CA ARG A 159 -10.15 -31.80 -1.50
C ARG A 159 -9.23 -31.43 -0.32
N VAL A 160 -8.08 -30.81 -0.57
CA VAL A 160 -7.24 -30.21 0.49
C VAL A 160 -8.02 -29.11 1.19
N ILE A 161 -8.08 -29.17 2.51
CA ILE A 161 -8.78 -28.17 3.35
C ILE A 161 -7.98 -26.87 3.33
N SER A 162 -8.68 -25.76 3.11
CA SER A 162 -8.15 -24.40 3.25
C SER A 162 -9.19 -23.56 4.00
N GLU A 163 -8.85 -23.05 5.18
CA GLU A 163 -9.84 -22.34 6.03
C GLU A 163 -10.36 -21.05 5.36
N PHE A 164 -9.55 -20.42 4.50
CA PHE A 164 -9.82 -19.12 3.90
C PHE A 164 -9.55 -19.09 2.39
N VAL A 165 -10.34 -18.32 1.65
CA VAL A 165 -10.00 -17.80 0.32
C VAL A 165 -9.33 -16.45 0.50
N ILE A 166 -8.34 -16.14 -0.33
CA ILE A 166 -7.71 -14.82 -0.36
C ILE A 166 -8.09 -14.17 -1.70
N PRO A 167 -8.88 -13.08 -1.70
CA PRO A 167 -9.16 -12.32 -2.91
C PRO A 167 -7.86 -11.71 -3.45
N SER A 168 -7.61 -11.85 -4.75
CA SER A 168 -6.48 -11.22 -5.44
C SER A 168 -6.87 -10.73 -6.83
N VAL A 169 -6.20 -9.69 -7.33
CA VAL A 169 -6.34 -9.19 -8.71
C VAL A 169 -5.39 -9.87 -9.70
N TYR A 170 -4.39 -10.61 -9.19
CA TYR A 170 -3.49 -11.47 -9.96
C TYR A 170 -3.43 -12.88 -9.33
N TRP A 171 -3.09 -13.85 -10.14
CA TRP A 171 -2.87 -15.23 -9.76
C TRP A 171 -1.48 -15.42 -9.11
N VAL A 172 -1.37 -16.36 -8.16
CA VAL A 172 -0.12 -16.68 -7.46
C VAL A 172 0.01 -18.19 -7.36
N GLU A 173 1.15 -18.72 -7.79
CA GLU A 173 1.46 -20.17 -7.76
C GLU A 173 2.48 -20.53 -6.69
N ASP A 174 3.50 -19.69 -6.49
CA ASP A 174 4.53 -19.91 -5.49
C ASP A 174 4.00 -19.83 -4.06
N GLN A 175 4.44 -20.76 -3.21
CA GLN A 175 3.93 -20.87 -1.85
C GLN A 175 4.44 -19.75 -0.93
N ASN A 176 5.64 -19.21 -1.16
CA ASN A 176 6.15 -18.10 -0.35
C ASN A 176 5.35 -16.82 -0.67
N LYS A 177 5.16 -16.50 -1.96
CA LYS A 177 4.29 -15.39 -2.39
C LYS A 177 2.84 -15.56 -1.90
N LYS A 178 2.32 -16.79 -1.82
CA LYS A 178 1.02 -17.06 -1.18
C LYS A 178 1.03 -16.75 0.32
N ASN A 179 2.08 -17.11 1.03
CA ASN A 179 2.18 -16.85 2.47
C ASN A 179 2.23 -15.34 2.73
N GLU A 180 3.03 -14.59 1.95
CA GLU A 180 3.07 -13.11 1.98
C GLU A 180 1.68 -12.51 1.70
N LEU A 181 0.98 -12.97 0.66
CA LEU A 181 -0.38 -12.54 0.33
C LEU A 181 -1.38 -12.84 1.47
N ILE A 182 -1.25 -14.00 2.13
CA ILE A 182 -2.06 -14.41 3.28
C ILE A 182 -1.79 -13.50 4.49
N GLU A 183 -0.53 -13.13 4.75
CA GLU A 183 -0.15 -12.24 5.85
C GLU A 183 -0.61 -10.81 5.60
N ALA A 184 -0.39 -10.28 4.40
CA ALA A 184 -0.90 -8.98 3.98
C ALA A 184 -2.44 -8.91 4.08
N PHE A 185 -3.14 -9.97 3.66
CA PHE A 185 -4.60 -10.08 3.81
C PHE A 185 -5.04 -10.09 5.28
N LYS A 186 -4.40 -10.91 6.13
CA LYS A 186 -4.69 -10.95 7.59
C LYS A 186 -4.44 -9.59 8.24
N GLN A 187 -3.33 -8.92 7.93
CA GLN A 187 -2.99 -7.61 8.46
C GLN A 187 -4.02 -6.55 7.99
N GLY A 188 -4.40 -6.57 6.71
CA GLY A 188 -5.39 -5.67 6.12
C GLY A 188 -6.82 -5.88 6.65
N MET A 189 -7.19 -7.09 7.07
CA MET A 189 -8.44 -7.37 7.79
C MET A 189 -8.33 -6.95 9.27
N GLY A 190 -7.19 -7.19 9.92
CA GLY A 190 -6.93 -6.83 11.32
C GLY A 190 -6.86 -5.33 11.60
N LYS A 191 -6.78 -4.49 10.57
CA LYS A 191 -6.98 -3.02 10.64
C LYS A 191 -8.47 -2.64 10.65
N LYS A 192 -9.36 -3.41 10.01
CA LYS A 192 -10.78 -3.09 9.82
C LYS A 192 -11.62 -3.53 11.02
N ALA A 193 -12.44 -2.62 11.55
CA ALA A 193 -13.31 -2.89 12.69
C ALA A 193 -14.30 -4.05 12.43
N CYS A 194 -14.43 -4.97 13.39
CA CYS A 194 -15.36 -6.08 13.28
C CYS A 194 -16.81 -5.63 13.51
N LYS A 195 -17.63 -5.78 12.47
CA LYS A 195 -19.08 -5.50 12.47
C LYS A 195 -19.86 -6.20 13.59
N TYR A 196 -19.44 -7.39 13.99
CA TYR A 196 -20.13 -8.21 15.01
C TYR A 196 -19.67 -7.95 16.44
N PHE A 197 -18.44 -7.47 16.61
CA PHE A 197 -17.96 -7.06 17.92
C PHE A 197 -18.52 -5.70 18.31
N GLU A 198 -18.72 -4.80 17.33
CA GLU A 198 -19.32 -3.46 17.50
C GLU A 198 -18.80 -2.73 18.74
N GLN A 199 -17.47 -2.67 18.88
CA GLN A 199 -16.78 -2.05 20.02
C GLN A 199 -17.17 -2.63 21.39
N GLY A 200 -17.47 -3.94 21.46
CA GLY A 200 -17.83 -4.65 22.68
C GLY A 200 -19.32 -4.63 23.00
N LYS A 201 -20.16 -4.02 22.15
CA LYS A 201 -21.63 -4.11 22.26
C LYS A 201 -22.17 -5.45 21.78
N GLY A 202 -21.46 -6.11 20.85
CA GLY A 202 -21.86 -7.38 20.25
C GLY A 202 -20.85 -8.50 20.49
N THR A 203 -21.32 -9.75 20.47
CA THR A 203 -20.46 -10.94 20.51
C THR A 203 -20.13 -11.38 19.09
N CYS A 204 -18.83 -11.38 18.75
CA CYS A 204 -18.39 -11.85 17.44
C CYS A 204 -18.51 -13.39 17.34
N PRO A 205 -19.28 -13.94 16.38
CA PRO A 205 -19.53 -15.38 16.30
C PRO A 205 -18.33 -16.20 15.76
N PHE A 206 -17.21 -15.52 15.46
CA PHE A 206 -15.92 -16.13 15.13
C PHE A 206 -14.97 -16.18 16.34
N GLY A 207 -15.27 -15.45 17.42
CA GLY A 207 -14.43 -15.36 18.61
C GLY A 207 -12.97 -15.04 18.26
N SER A 208 -12.05 -15.86 18.77
CA SER A 208 -10.61 -15.80 18.51
C SER A 208 -10.17 -16.16 17.08
N LYS A 209 -11.07 -16.67 16.22
CA LYS A 209 -10.81 -16.91 14.78
C LYS A 209 -11.25 -15.75 13.87
N CYS A 210 -11.68 -14.61 14.43
CA CYS A 210 -12.02 -13.45 13.61
C CYS A 210 -10.78 -12.83 12.97
N LEU A 211 -10.84 -12.53 11.66
CA LEU A 211 -9.78 -11.79 10.98
C LEU A 211 -9.88 -10.26 11.14
N TYR A 212 -11.01 -9.76 11.67
CA TYR A 212 -11.28 -8.33 11.83
C TYR A 212 -10.92 -7.81 13.22
N ARG A 213 -10.60 -6.52 13.33
CA ARG A 213 -10.22 -5.85 14.58
C ARG A 213 -11.35 -5.90 15.61
N HIS A 214 -11.13 -6.59 16.72
CA HIS A 214 -11.93 -6.45 17.94
C HIS A 214 -11.29 -5.39 18.83
N ALA A 215 -11.76 -4.14 18.73
CA ALA A 215 -11.33 -3.05 19.59
C ALA A 215 -12.54 -2.36 20.21
N TYR A 216 -12.46 -2.04 21.50
CA TYR A 216 -13.42 -1.27 22.29
C TYR A 216 -13.40 0.23 21.92
N PRO A 217 -14.31 1.08 22.44
CA PRO A 217 -14.38 2.50 22.09
C PRO A 217 -13.15 3.31 22.56
N ASP A 218 -12.45 2.82 23.59
CA ASP A 218 -11.17 3.33 24.09
C ASP A 218 -9.96 2.92 23.21
N GLY A 219 -10.20 2.17 22.13
CA GLY A 219 -9.17 1.63 21.24
C GLY A 219 -8.51 0.35 21.74
N ARG A 220 -8.77 -0.09 22.98
CA ARG A 220 -8.20 -1.31 23.56
C ARG A 220 -8.63 -2.53 22.76
N LEU A 221 -7.69 -3.43 22.47
CA LEU A 221 -8.00 -4.71 21.85
C LEU A 221 -8.71 -5.66 22.83
N ALA A 222 -9.74 -6.35 22.34
CA ALA A 222 -10.39 -7.40 23.10
C ALA A 222 -9.47 -8.62 23.21
N GLU A 223 -9.41 -9.22 24.40
CA GLU A 223 -8.68 -10.47 24.58
C GLU A 223 -9.36 -11.59 23.76
N PRO A 224 -8.59 -12.50 23.13
CA PRO A 224 -9.15 -13.62 22.39
C PRO A 224 -9.94 -14.53 23.34
N GLU A 225 -11.26 -14.64 23.10
CA GLU A 225 -12.14 -15.47 23.93
C GLU A 225 -11.61 -16.91 24.02
N LYS A 226 -11.43 -17.37 25.27
CA LYS A 226 -11.04 -18.75 25.57
C LYS A 226 -12.18 -19.69 25.13
N PRO A 227 -11.90 -20.80 24.42
CA PRO A 227 -12.93 -21.68 23.89
C PRO A 227 -13.95 -22.11 24.94
N ARG A 228 -15.23 -21.77 24.74
CA ARG A 228 -16.30 -22.06 25.70
C ARG A 228 -16.55 -23.57 25.76
N LYS A 229 -16.15 -24.19 26.86
CA LYS A 229 -16.42 -25.60 27.18
C LYS A 229 -17.87 -25.73 27.66
N GLN A 230 -18.70 -26.44 26.90
CA GLN A 230 -20.04 -26.82 27.35
C GLN A 230 -20.02 -28.29 27.76
N LEU A 231 -20.16 -28.59 29.05
CA LEU A 231 -20.43 -29.94 29.51
C LEU A 231 -21.88 -30.29 29.15
N SER A 232 -22.06 -31.42 28.48
CA SER A 232 -23.37 -32.07 28.36
C SER A 232 -23.72 -32.79 29.67
N SER A 233 -25.01 -33.11 29.87
CA SER A 233 -25.49 -33.92 30.99
C SER A 233 -24.90 -35.34 31.04
N GLN A 234 -24.27 -35.80 29.96
CA GLN A 234 -23.55 -37.09 29.89
C GLN A 234 -22.04 -36.95 30.09
N GLY A 235 -21.56 -35.82 30.63
CA GLY A 235 -20.13 -35.58 30.90
C GLY A 235 -19.25 -35.29 29.68
N THR A 236 -19.78 -35.41 28.44
CA THR A 236 -19.04 -35.04 27.23
C THR A 236 -18.86 -33.53 27.15
N VAL A 237 -17.60 -33.08 27.03
CA VAL A 237 -17.24 -31.67 26.81
C VAL A 237 -17.35 -31.34 25.33
N ARG A 238 -18.28 -30.46 24.96
CA ARG A 238 -18.38 -29.89 23.61
C ARG A 238 -17.71 -28.51 23.57
N PHE A 239 -16.84 -28.30 22.60
CA PHE A 239 -16.30 -26.99 22.27
C PHE A 239 -17.10 -26.42 21.08
N PHE A 240 -17.81 -25.31 21.29
CA PHE A 240 -18.42 -24.59 20.16
C PHE A 240 -17.34 -23.82 19.40
N ASN A 241 -17.06 -24.24 18.17
CA ASN A 241 -16.10 -23.59 17.29
C ASN A 241 -16.76 -23.19 15.95
N SER A 242 -16.55 -21.93 15.56
CA SER A 242 -16.86 -21.32 14.26
C SER A 242 -18.32 -21.34 13.77
N VAL A 243 -18.95 -20.16 13.77
CA VAL A 243 -19.87 -19.78 12.69
C VAL A 243 -19.06 -19.45 11.42
N ARG A 244 -19.74 -19.37 10.27
CA ARG A 244 -19.15 -19.23 8.92
C ARG A 244 -18.62 -17.82 8.63
N LEU A 245 -17.30 -17.63 8.74
CA LEU A 245 -16.63 -16.36 8.39
C LEU A 245 -16.91 -15.91 6.94
N TRP A 246 -17.17 -16.88 6.05
CA TRP A 246 -17.43 -16.68 4.63
C TRP A 246 -18.73 -15.93 4.30
N ASP A 247 -19.78 -16.03 5.14
CA ASP A 247 -21.07 -15.35 4.92
C ASP A 247 -20.97 -13.81 4.92
N PHE A 248 -19.88 -13.26 5.44
CA PHE A 248 -19.84 -11.85 5.85
C PHE A 248 -18.75 -11.03 5.17
N ILE A 249 -17.80 -11.68 4.50
CA ILE A 249 -16.88 -11.01 3.56
C ILE A 249 -17.69 -10.49 2.34
N GLU A 250 -18.75 -11.21 1.94
CA GLU A 250 -19.70 -10.79 0.91
C GLU A 250 -20.42 -9.46 1.24
N ASN A 251 -20.70 -9.19 2.53
CA ASN A 251 -21.46 -8.02 2.98
C ASN A 251 -20.66 -6.69 2.92
N ARG A 252 -19.35 -6.73 2.61
CA ARG A 252 -18.54 -5.53 2.35
C ARG A 252 -18.45 -5.22 0.85
N GLU A 253 -18.33 -6.23 0.00
CA GLU A 253 -18.20 -6.03 -1.45
C GLU A 253 -19.53 -5.68 -2.12
N SER A 254 -20.65 -6.12 -1.55
CA SER A 254 -22.01 -5.77 -1.99
C SER A 254 -22.46 -4.35 -1.67
N ARG A 255 -21.62 -3.50 -1.07
CA ARG A 255 -21.97 -2.13 -0.64
C ARG A 255 -21.20 -1.01 -1.35
N HIS A 256 -20.60 -1.30 -2.51
CA HIS A 256 -19.98 -0.28 -3.38
C HIS A 256 -20.71 -0.16 -4.73
N VAL A 257 -22.02 0.09 -4.68
CA VAL A 257 -22.80 0.60 -5.83
C VAL A 257 -23.92 1.52 -5.33
N PRO A 258 -23.75 2.84 -5.38
CA PRO A 258 -24.75 3.75 -5.93
C PRO A 258 -24.70 3.67 -7.47
N ASN A 259 -25.84 3.89 -8.11
CA ASN A 259 -25.96 3.86 -9.57
C ASN A 259 -25.83 5.28 -10.12
N ASN A 260 -25.01 5.47 -11.17
CA ASN A 260 -24.42 6.77 -11.61
C ASN A 260 -23.52 7.40 -10.51
N GLU A 261 -22.35 7.95 -10.79
CA GLU A 261 -21.67 8.32 -12.05
C GLU A 261 -20.27 7.64 -12.10
N ASP A 262 -19.43 7.90 -13.11
CA ASP A 262 -18.08 7.29 -13.21
C ASP A 262 -17.17 7.69 -12.02
N VAL A 263 -17.03 6.80 -11.03
CA VAL A 263 -16.07 6.91 -9.93
C VAL A 263 -15.04 5.79 -10.05
N ASP A 264 -13.78 6.20 -10.19
CA ASP A 264 -12.67 5.32 -10.55
C ASP A 264 -12.41 4.22 -9.50
N MET A 265 -12.50 2.96 -9.94
CA MET A 265 -12.22 1.77 -9.11
C MET A 265 -10.74 1.58 -8.77
N THR A 266 -9.85 2.46 -9.23
CA THR A 266 -8.44 2.53 -8.81
C THR A 266 -8.32 2.90 -7.33
N GLU A 267 -9.18 3.81 -6.84
CA GLU A 267 -9.10 4.42 -5.50
C GLU A 267 -9.24 3.40 -4.33
N LEU A 268 -10.00 2.31 -4.53
CA LEU A 268 -10.16 1.26 -3.51
C LEU A 268 -8.98 0.27 -3.46
N GLY A 269 -8.17 0.22 -4.53
CA GLY A 269 -6.83 -0.35 -4.51
C GLY A 269 -5.86 0.59 -3.80
N ASP A 270 -5.98 1.88 -4.04
CA ASP A 270 -5.08 2.89 -3.46
C ASP A 270 -5.27 3.10 -1.96
N LEU A 271 -6.45 2.83 -1.39
CA LEU A 271 -6.62 2.79 0.07
C LEU A 271 -5.82 1.64 0.74
N PHE A 272 -5.36 0.65 -0.03
CA PHE A 272 -4.37 -0.34 0.45
C PHE A 272 -2.92 0.16 0.27
N MET A 273 -2.65 0.99 -0.74
CA MET A 273 -1.32 1.57 -1.03
C MET A 273 -0.97 2.75 -0.11
N HIS A 274 -1.90 3.66 0.19
CA HIS A 274 -1.66 4.87 1.00
C HIS A 274 -1.27 4.59 2.45
N LEU A 275 -1.50 3.36 2.94
CA LEU A 275 -0.99 2.91 4.25
C LEU A 275 0.54 2.67 4.27
N SER A 276 1.22 2.88 3.14
CA SER A 276 2.69 2.90 3.03
C SER A 276 3.30 4.32 3.08
N GLY A 277 2.48 5.36 3.27
CA GLY A 277 2.94 6.68 3.73
C GLY A 277 3.50 7.62 2.65
N VAL A 278 2.61 8.20 1.85
CA VAL A 278 2.80 9.52 1.20
C VAL A 278 1.46 10.26 1.29
N GLU A 279 1.46 11.53 1.67
CA GLU A 279 0.27 12.37 1.65
C GLU A 279 -0.03 12.83 0.23
N SER A 280 -1.27 12.63 -0.24
CA SER A 280 -1.74 13.16 -1.51
C SER A 280 -2.22 14.61 -1.34
N SER A 281 -1.62 15.54 -2.09
CA SER A 281 -2.16 16.89 -2.26
C SER A 281 -2.67 17.07 -3.69
N GLU A 282 -3.96 17.30 -3.82
CA GLU A 282 -4.68 17.73 -5.02
C GLU A 282 -5.75 18.77 -4.61
N PRO A 283 -6.18 19.67 -5.51
CA PRO A 283 -5.36 20.69 -6.16
C PRO A 283 -5.67 22.11 -5.66
#